data_AF-A0AB73NF44-F1
#
_entry.id   AF-A0AB73NF44-F1
#
_cell.length_a   1.000
_cell.length_b   1.000
_cell.length_c   1.000
_cell.angle_alpha   90.00
_cell.angle_beta   90.00
_cell.angle_gamma   90.00
#
_symmetry.space_group_name_H-M   'P 1'
#
loop_
_entity.id
_entity.type
_entity.pdbx_description
1 polymer ?
#
loop_
_entity_poly.entity_id
_entity_poly.type
_entity_poly.pdbx_seq_one_letter_code
_entity_poly.pdbx_strand_id
1 'polypeptide(L)'
;MITLDVPIVRGNTTITEVTVNKPSTGALRGAKLQALLDTDVDALIRVLPRITTPNLTVPEISNLDPADIYALSQALAIFFLPNS
;
A
#
# COMPACT_ATOMS: atom_id res chain seq x y z
N MET A 1 1.27 -10.44 3.79
CA MET A 1 0.80 -9.79 5.02
C MET A 1 1.98 -9.07 5.64
N ILE A 2 1.79 -7.84 6.09
CA ILE A 2 2.80 -6.94 6.63
C ILE A 2 2.27 -6.49 7.99
N THR A 3 3.06 -6.67 9.05
CA THR A 3 2.77 -6.11 10.37
C THR A 3 3.29 -4.68 10.37
N LEU A 4 2.44 -3.74 10.79
CA LEU A 4 2.80 -2.32 10.89
C LEU A 4 3.62 -2.07 12.16
N ASP A 5 4.70 -1.32 12.02
CA ASP A 5 5.50 -0.82 13.13
C ASP A 5 4.68 0.20 13.95
N VAL A 6 3.91 1.05 13.27
CA VAL A 6 2.97 1.99 13.89
C VAL A 6 1.52 1.60 13.53
N PRO A 7 0.75 1.04 14.49
CA PRO A 7 -0.63 0.64 14.23
C PRO A 7 -1.53 1.82 13.83
N ILE A 8 -2.44 1.58 12.89
CA ILE A 8 -3.46 2.57 12.52
C ILE A 8 -4.65 2.44 13.47
N VAL A 9 -5.06 3.56 14.08
CA VAL A 9 -6.26 3.62 14.94
C VAL A 9 -7.43 4.22 14.17
N ARG A 10 -8.45 3.41 13.91
CA ARG A 10 -9.69 3.79 13.22
C ARG A 10 -10.88 3.66 14.17
N GLY A 11 -11.16 4.72 14.91
CA GLY A 11 -12.19 4.70 15.95
C GLY A 11 -11.84 3.67 17.03
N ASN A 12 -12.66 2.62 17.16
CA ASN A 12 -12.41 1.51 18.10
C ASN A 12 -11.57 0.37 17.51
N THR A 13 -11.24 0.43 16.23
CA THR A 13 -10.47 -0.61 15.55
C THR A 13 -9.00 -0.22 15.50
N THR A 14 -8.12 -1.14 15.90
CA THR A 14 -6.67 -1.01 15.72
C THR A 14 -6.23 -1.97 14.63
N ILE A 15 -5.59 -1.45 13.59
CA ILE A 15 -5.06 -2.22 12.48
C ILE A 15 -3.55 -2.35 12.70
N THR A 16 -3.12 -3.55 13.04
CA THR A 16 -1.70 -3.89 13.23
C THR A 16 -1.12 -4.63 12.03
N GLU A 17 -1.96 -5.15 11.14
CA GLU A 17 -1.54 -5.96 10.00
C GLU A 17 -2.31 -5.57 8.75
N VAL A 18 -1.60 -5.51 7.63
CA VAL A 18 -2.15 -5.15 6.32
C VAL A 18 -1.64 -6.14 5.28
N THR A 19 -2.54 -6.61 4.43
CA THR A 19 -2.18 -7.41 3.24
C THR A 19 -2.28 -6.56 1.99
N VAL A 20 -1.22 -6.52 1.19
CA VAL A 20 -1.24 -5.95 -0.16
C VAL A 20 -1.65 -7.07 -1.13
N ASN A 21 -2.79 -6.87 -1.79
CA ASN A 21 -3.34 -7.77 -2.78
C ASN A 21 -2.77 -7.48 -4.17
N LYS A 22 -2.71 -8.51 -5.02
CA LYS A 22 -2.29 -8.36 -6.42
C LYS A 22 -3.19 -7.32 -7.13
N PRO A 23 -2.63 -6.21 -7.64
CA PRO A 23 -3.44 -5.19 -8.28
C PRO A 23 -4.00 -5.67 -9.62
N SER A 24 -5.25 -5.31 -9.92
CA SER A 24 -5.74 -5.32 -11.30
C SER A 24 -5.31 -4.05 -12.03
N THR A 25 -5.31 -4.06 -13.36
CA THR A 25 -5.00 -2.85 -14.16
C THR A 25 -5.88 -1.66 -13.77
N GLY A 26 -7.15 -1.90 -13.43
CA GLY A 26 -8.07 -0.85 -12.97
C GLY A 26 -7.67 -0.23 -11.64
N ALA A 27 -7.07 -1.00 -10.73
CA ALA A 27 -6.61 -0.51 -9.43
C ALA A 27 -5.46 0.50 -9.57
N LEU A 28 -4.63 0.33 -10.61
CA LEU A 28 -3.47 1.18 -10.91
C LEU A 28 -3.83 2.47 -11.68
N ARG A 29 -5.11 2.68 -11.99
CA ARG A 29 -5.57 3.85 -12.76
C ARG A 29 -5.12 5.15 -12.11
N GLY A 30 -4.47 6.00 -12.90
CA GLY A 30 -3.99 7.31 -12.47
C GLY A 30 -2.62 7.28 -11.79
N ALA A 31 -1.96 6.12 -11.71
CA ALA A 31 -0.56 6.01 -11.31
C ALA A 31 0.30 5.59 -12.52
N LYS A 32 1.54 6.09 -12.57
CA LYS A 32 2.55 5.55 -13.49
C LYS A 32 3.15 4.30 -12.84
N LEU A 33 3.28 3.20 -13.59
CA LEU A 33 3.88 1.97 -13.08
C LEU A 33 5.30 2.20 -12.56
N GLN A 34 6.10 2.97 -13.31
CA GLN A 34 7.46 3.33 -12.90
C GLN A 34 7.49 4.07 -11.56
N ALA A 35 6.54 4.99 -11.32
CA ALA A 35 6.46 5.71 -10.06
C ALA A 35 6.19 4.78 -8.87
N LEU A 36 5.41 3.71 -9.06
CA LEU A 36 5.20 2.70 -8.02
C LEU A 36 6.46 1.89 -7.73
N LEU A 37 7.26 1.58 -8.77
CA LEU A 37 8.56 0.90 -8.62
C LEU A 37 9.58 1.80 -7.92
N ASP A 38 9.56 3.10 -8.21
CA ASP A 38 10.44 4.09 -7.60
C ASP A 38 9.97 4.49 -6.18
N THR A 39 8.91 3.86 -5.66
CA THR A 39 8.33 4.14 -4.33
C THR A 39 7.87 5.61 -4.19
N ASP A 40 7.31 6.17 -5.26
CA ASP A 40 6.69 7.49 -5.23
C ASP A 40 5.48 7.51 -4.31
N VAL A 41 5.55 8.35 -3.27
CA VAL A 41 4.57 8.41 -2.18
C VAL A 41 3.18 8.79 -2.69
N ASP A 42 3.08 9.75 -3.61
CA ASP A 42 1.79 10.19 -4.17
C ASP A 42 1.13 9.09 -5.00
N ALA A 43 1.90 8.35 -5.78
CA ALA A 43 1.43 7.19 -6.52
C ALA A 43 0.95 6.08 -5.58
N LEU A 44 1.67 5.81 -4.49
CA LEU A 44 1.31 4.81 -3.48
C LEU A 44 0.03 5.20 -2.74
N ILE A 45 -0.10 6.44 -2.29
CA ILE A 45 -1.32 6.96 -1.64
C ILE A 45 -2.55 6.79 -2.54
N ARG A 46 -2.38 6.92 -3.86
CA ARG A 46 -3.47 6.72 -4.82
C ARG A 46 -3.86 5.24 -5.02
N VAL A 47 -2.92 4.32 -4.91
CA VAL A 47 -3.10 2.90 -5.27
C VAL A 47 -3.40 2.02 -4.07
N LEU A 48 -2.66 2.16 -2.97
CA LEU A 48 -2.79 1.34 -1.76
C LEU A 48 -4.22 1.26 -1.19
N PRO A 49 -5.07 2.31 -1.22
CA PRO A 49 -6.44 2.20 -0.73
C PRO A 49 -7.30 1.15 -1.45
N ARG A 50 -6.92 0.83 -2.68
CA ARG A 50 -7.68 -0.06 -3.58
C ARG A 50 -7.23 -1.51 -3.50
N ILE A 51 -6.07 -1.76 -2.91
CA ILE A 51 -5.40 -3.06 -2.95
C ILE A 51 -4.95 -3.55 -1.57
N THR A 52 -5.33 -2.88 -0.49
CA THR A 52 -4.99 -3.29 0.88
C THR A 52 -6.15 -4.02 1.55
N THR A 53 -5.85 -4.94 2.47
CA THR A 53 -6.85 -5.57 3.33
C THR A 53 -6.34 -5.58 4.76
N PRO A 54 -7.04 -4.93 5.72
CA PRO A 54 -8.25 -4.12 5.50
C PRO A 54 -8.00 -2.95 4.55
N ASN A 55 -9.04 -2.47 3.85
CA ASN A 55 -8.91 -1.31 2.97
C ASN A 55 -8.46 -0.12 3.81
N LEU A 56 -7.26 0.39 3.52
CA LEU A 56 -6.78 1.64 4.09
C LEU A 56 -7.37 2.82 3.33
N THR A 57 -7.56 3.93 4.03
CA THR A 57 -8.03 5.19 3.44
C THR A 57 -6.86 6.08 3.08
N VAL A 58 -7.08 7.06 2.19
CA VAL A 58 -6.06 8.04 1.82
C VAL A 58 -5.46 8.73 3.05
N PRO A 59 -6.25 9.27 4.01
CA PRO A 59 -5.68 9.90 5.20
C PRO A 59 -4.84 8.95 6.06
N GLU A 60 -5.22 7.67 6.17
CA GLU A 60 -4.45 6.70 6.95
C GLU A 60 -3.09 6.43 6.29
N ILE A 61 -3.05 6.27 4.97
CA ILE A 61 -1.80 6.04 4.25
C ILE A 61 -0.91 7.28 4.26
N SER A 62 -1.49 8.48 4.15
CA SER A 62 -0.75 9.74 4.23
C SER A 62 -0.13 10.00 5.62
N ASN A 63 -0.60 9.30 6.66
CA ASN A 63 -0.07 9.41 8.02
C ASN A 63 0.65 8.12 8.47
N LEU A 64 0.92 7.18 7.56
CA LEU A 64 1.73 6.00 7.88
C LEU A 64 3.16 6.40 8.24
N ASP A 65 3.78 5.57 9.07
CA ASP A 65 5.22 5.67 9.29
C ASP A 65 5.98 5.45 7.96
N PRO A 66 7.08 6.19 7.69
CA PRO A 66 7.90 5.98 6.50
C PRO A 66 8.38 4.53 6.29
N ALA A 67 8.64 3.78 7.37
CA ALA A 67 9.04 2.38 7.27
C ALA A 67 7.85 1.50 6.82
N ASP A 68 6.66 1.76 7.34
CA ASP A 68 5.44 1.03 7.00
C ASP A 68 5.04 1.24 5.54
N ILE A 69 5.05 2.48 5.05
CA ILE A 69 4.73 2.75 3.63
C ILE A 69 5.77 2.10 2.69
N TYR A 70 7.04 2.08 3.09
CA TYR A 70 8.10 1.40 2.34
C TYR A 70 7.92 -0.14 2.35
N ALA A 71 7.50 -0.73 3.46
CA ALA A 71 7.19 -2.16 3.52
C ALA A 71 6.01 -2.52 2.60
N LEU A 72 4.96 -1.68 2.57
CA LEU A 72 3.83 -1.85 1.66
C LEU A 72 4.23 -1.67 0.18
N SER A 73 5.13 -0.74 -0.15
CA SER A 73 5.62 -0.53 -1.52
C SER A 73 6.41 -1.74 -2.03
N GLN A 74 7.27 -2.32 -1.19
CA GLN A 74 8.02 -3.53 -1.52
C GLN A 74 7.09 -4.72 -1.80
N ALA A 75 6.06 -4.90 -0.98
CA ALA A 75 5.06 -5.94 -1.19
C ALA A 75 4.30 -5.76 -2.53
N LEU A 76 4.00 -4.52 -2.91
CA LEU A 76 3.42 -4.20 -4.21
C LEU A 76 4.38 -4.52 -5.37
N ALA A 77 5.66 -4.17 -5.24
CA ALA A 77 6.66 -4.33 -6.29
C ALA A 77 6.83 -5.80 -6.73
N ILE A 78 6.66 -6.76 -5.81
CA ILE A 78 6.73 -8.20 -6.10
C ILE A 78 5.73 -8.60 -7.20
N PHE A 79 4.55 -7.96 -7.28
CA PHE A 79 3.55 -8.28 -8.30
C PHE A 79 3.93 -7.83 -9.72
N PHE A 80 4.94 -6.97 -9.86
CA PHE A 80 5.44 -6.51 -11.15
C PHE A 80 6.58 -7.38 -11.70
N LEU A 81 7.11 -8.30 -10.89
CA LEU A 81 8.14 -9.23 -11.35
C LEU A 81 7.49 -10.31 -12.24
N PRO A 82 8.11 -10.69 -13.37
CA PRO A 82 7.68 -11.83 -14.15
C PRO A 82 7.67 -13.09 -13.28
N ASN A 83 6.67 -13.96 -13.45
CA ASN A 83 6.76 -15.30 -12.89
C ASN A 83 7.99 -15.98 -13.51
N SER A 84 8.92 -16.44 -12.67
CA SER A 84 10.03 -17.29 -13.10
C SER A 84 9.55 -18.68 -13.49
#